data_AF-A0A6N7B6E9-F1
#
_entry.id   AF-A0A6N7B6E9-F1
#
_cell.length_a   1.000
_cell.length_b   1.000
_cell.length_c   1.000
_cell.angle_alpha   90.00
_cell.angle_beta   90.00
_cell.angle_gamma   90.00
#
_symmetry.space_group_name_H-M   'P 1'
#
loop_
_entity.id
_entity.type
_entity.pdbx_description
1 polymer ?
#
loop_
_entity_poly.entity_id
_entity_poly.type
_entity_poly.pdbx_seq_one_letter_code
_entity_poly.pdbx_strand_id
1 'polypeptide(L)'
;MSSPPLVPPIKCQGIKTKLVAEIANMAGELSDGRWVEPFCGSGVVALNLQPKRALLCDSNIHIIQFYKDIQSGRINSIGVREFLSEQGAKLLAIGEAYFYEVRERFNNAPNSLDFLFLNRSCFNGVMRFNRSGRFNVPFCRKPERFAPAYITKIVNQVQTISRVVSVSDWEFRVADFRESIATAVAGDVVYADPPYAGRHTDYFNGWSELDEADLADLLASLPCKFILSTWHSNEFRTNLQVEKNWASDNFHVFTKAHYYHVGAAEELRHPMLEALITNFGYHEAVGMHEARQQSLFVEQQRARYLSV
;
A
#
# COMPACT_ATOMS: atom_id res chain seq x y z
N MET A 1 -19.95 14.57 -0.94
CA MET A 1 -19.64 13.25 -1.52
C MET A 1 -18.13 13.14 -1.60
N SER A 2 -17.49 12.24 -0.85
CA SER A 2 -16.04 12.06 -0.92
C SER A 2 -15.67 11.50 -2.29
N SER A 3 -14.69 12.10 -2.95
CA SER A 3 -14.12 11.54 -4.19
C SER A 3 -13.57 10.15 -3.92
N PRO A 4 -13.64 9.22 -4.89
CA PRO A 4 -13.01 7.91 -4.73
C PRO A 4 -11.50 8.07 -4.49
N PRO A 5 -10.89 7.21 -3.66
CA PRO A 5 -9.48 7.34 -3.32
C PRO A 5 -8.61 7.24 -4.58
N LEU A 6 -7.56 8.05 -4.63
CA LEU A 6 -6.51 7.98 -5.63
C LEU A 6 -5.80 6.64 -5.50
N VAL A 7 -5.73 5.90 -6.61
CA VAL A 7 -5.09 4.58 -6.65
C VAL A 7 -3.80 4.67 -7.46
N PRO A 8 -2.66 4.19 -6.93
CA PRO A 8 -1.38 4.16 -7.64
C PRO A 8 -1.37 3.30 -8.92
N PRO A 9 -0.46 3.60 -9.88
CA PRO A 9 -0.27 2.87 -11.12
C PRO A 9 0.46 1.54 -10.90
N ILE A 10 1.09 1.35 -9.75
CA ILE A 10 1.67 0.07 -9.33
C ILE A 10 0.70 -0.67 -8.40
N LYS A 11 0.73 -2.00 -8.44
CA LYS A 11 0.02 -2.88 -7.49
C LYS A 11 0.99 -3.28 -6.39
N CYS A 12 0.61 -3.03 -5.15
CA CYS A 12 1.28 -3.57 -3.97
C CYS A 12 0.30 -4.43 -3.19
N GLN A 13 0.78 -5.54 -2.62
CA GLN A 13 -0.02 -6.34 -1.69
C GLN A 13 -0.24 -5.52 -0.41
N GLY A 14 -1.40 -5.68 0.23
CA GLY A 14 -1.72 -4.96 1.47
C GLY A 14 -2.08 -3.48 1.30
N ILE A 15 -2.29 -3.00 0.06
CA ILE A 15 -2.63 -1.59 -0.21
C ILE A 15 -3.84 -1.10 0.60
N LYS A 16 -3.65 0.00 1.33
CA LYS A 16 -4.62 0.53 2.30
C LYS A 16 -5.73 1.41 1.72
N THR A 17 -6.14 1.21 0.47
CA THR A 17 -7.18 2.04 -0.19
C THR A 17 -8.50 2.15 0.61
N LYS A 18 -8.86 1.11 1.37
CA LYS A 18 -10.08 1.08 2.20
C LYS A 18 -9.93 1.73 3.58
N LEU A 19 -8.70 1.94 4.05
CA LEU A 19 -8.38 2.62 5.32
C LEU A 19 -7.93 4.07 5.13
N VAL A 20 -7.68 4.49 3.88
CA VAL A 20 -7.25 5.85 3.56
C VAL A 20 -8.14 6.91 4.20
N ALA A 21 -9.46 6.72 4.23
CA ALA A 21 -10.38 7.71 4.79
C ALA A 21 -10.18 7.87 6.31
N GLU A 22 -10.06 6.76 7.03
CA GLU A 22 -9.82 6.79 8.47
C GLU A 22 -8.44 7.35 8.81
N ILE A 23 -7.41 6.92 8.09
CA ILE A 23 -6.05 7.45 8.26
C ILE A 23 -6.01 8.94 7.95
N ALA A 24 -6.70 9.39 6.90
CA ALA A 24 -6.82 10.81 6.56
C ALA A 24 -7.57 11.60 7.64
N ASN A 25 -8.59 11.03 8.28
CA ASN A 25 -9.28 11.70 9.38
C ASN A 25 -8.41 11.80 10.63
N MET A 26 -7.68 10.73 10.97
CA MET A 26 -6.68 10.76 12.06
C MET A 26 -5.55 11.75 11.75
N ALA A 27 -5.15 11.84 10.48
CA ALA A 27 -4.12 12.75 10.01
C ALA A 27 -4.60 14.21 9.86
N GLY A 28 -5.90 14.43 9.68
CA GLY A 28 -6.50 15.74 9.38
C GLY A 28 -6.41 16.74 10.52
N GLU A 29 -6.10 16.27 11.74
CA GLU A 29 -5.83 17.09 12.92
C GLU A 29 -4.32 17.29 13.17
N LEU A 30 -3.47 16.83 12.26
CA LEU A 30 -2.03 16.81 12.43
C LEU A 30 -1.37 18.01 11.72
N SER A 31 -0.30 18.51 12.33
CA SER A 31 0.29 19.82 12.06
C SER A 31 0.83 20.00 10.62
N ASP A 32 1.23 21.22 10.25
CA ASP A 32 1.98 21.55 9.01
C ASP A 32 3.40 20.90 8.92
N GLY A 33 3.72 19.95 9.79
CA GLY A 33 4.95 19.16 9.77
C GLY A 33 5.09 18.26 8.54
N ARG A 34 6.20 17.52 8.46
CA ARG A 34 6.44 16.60 7.36
C ARG A 34 5.73 15.27 7.62
N TRP A 35 5.09 14.73 6.59
CA TRP A 35 4.54 13.37 6.61
C TRP A 35 5.64 12.36 6.26
N VAL A 36 5.85 11.34 7.09
CA VAL A 36 6.93 10.36 6.92
C VAL A 36 6.32 8.96 6.80
N GLU A 37 6.53 8.29 5.66
CA GLU A 37 6.16 6.88 5.47
C GLU A 37 7.44 6.02 5.37
N PRO A 38 7.89 5.38 6.46
CA PRO A 38 9.01 4.42 6.41
C PRO A 38 8.76 3.21 5.50
N PHE A 39 7.49 2.89 5.23
CA PHE A 39 7.04 1.77 4.41
C PHE A 39 6.01 2.27 3.38
N CYS A 40 6.43 3.15 2.46
CA CYS A 40 5.47 3.79 1.58
C CYS A 40 4.76 2.76 0.67
N GLY A 41 5.46 1.72 0.22
CA GLY A 41 4.92 0.72 -0.69
C GLY A 41 4.30 1.37 -1.93
N SER A 42 2.97 1.35 -2.03
CA SER A 42 2.29 2.03 -3.14
C SER A 42 2.16 3.54 -2.97
N GLY A 43 2.47 4.13 -1.80
CA GLY A 43 2.29 5.55 -1.49
C GLY A 43 0.82 5.99 -1.45
N VAL A 44 -0.12 5.05 -1.36
CA VAL A 44 -1.56 5.33 -1.48
C VAL A 44 -2.05 6.29 -0.40
N VAL A 45 -1.49 6.22 0.81
CA VAL A 45 -1.91 7.07 1.93
C VAL A 45 -1.46 8.50 1.68
N ALA A 46 -0.15 8.76 1.54
CA ALA A 46 0.37 10.07 1.17
C ALA A 46 -0.29 10.68 -0.08
N LEU A 47 -0.55 9.88 -1.13
CA LEU A 47 -1.21 10.36 -2.35
C LEU A 47 -2.63 10.85 -2.12
N ASN A 48 -3.36 10.29 -1.16
CA ASN A 48 -4.70 10.75 -0.82
C ASN A 48 -4.70 11.88 0.19
N LEU A 49 -3.75 11.90 1.14
CA LEU A 49 -3.58 12.99 2.10
C LEU A 49 -3.03 14.27 1.44
N GLN A 50 -2.19 14.11 0.41
CA GLN A 50 -1.51 15.19 -0.30
C GLN A 50 -0.81 16.20 0.65
N PRO A 51 0.02 15.75 1.61
CA PRO A 51 0.75 16.66 2.49
C PRO A 51 1.66 17.60 1.68
N LYS A 52 1.86 18.82 2.18
CA LYS A 52 2.77 19.79 1.55
C LYS A 52 4.21 19.30 1.54
N ARG A 53 4.64 18.64 2.63
CA ARG A 53 5.98 18.06 2.80
C ARG A 53 5.87 16.58 3.12
N ALA A 54 6.60 15.73 2.41
CA ALA A 54 6.62 14.30 2.70
C ALA A 54 8.00 13.66 2.50
N LEU A 55 8.31 12.65 3.30
CA LEU A 55 9.40 11.70 3.08
C LEU A 55 8.79 10.30 2.94
N LEU A 56 8.85 9.74 1.73
CA LEU A 56 8.33 8.42 1.41
C LEU A 56 9.50 7.47 1.16
N CYS A 57 9.65 6.51 2.07
CA CYS A 57 10.75 5.55 2.09
C CYS A 57 10.26 4.13 1.82
N ASP A 58 11.11 3.34 1.20
CA ASP A 58 10.93 1.91 1.03
C ASP A 58 12.29 1.24 0.81
N SER A 59 12.43 -0.02 1.22
CA SER A 59 13.63 -0.80 0.90
C SER A 59 13.65 -1.25 -0.56
N ASN A 60 12.49 -1.26 -1.23
CA ASN A 60 12.37 -1.60 -2.64
C ASN A 60 12.80 -0.44 -3.54
N ILE A 61 14.03 -0.55 -4.03
CA ILE A 61 14.64 0.41 -4.96
C ILE A 61 13.78 0.72 -6.19
N HIS A 62 13.01 -0.24 -6.69
CA HIS A 62 12.24 -0.08 -7.93
C HIS A 62 10.97 0.74 -7.72
N ILE A 63 10.36 0.64 -6.53
CA ILE A 63 9.23 1.49 -6.14
C ILE A 63 9.70 2.95 -6.05
N ILE A 64 10.79 3.19 -5.31
CA ILE A 64 11.34 4.53 -5.12
C ILE A 64 11.81 5.13 -6.44
N GLN A 65 12.52 4.35 -7.26
CA GLN A 65 12.97 4.81 -8.58
C GLN A 65 11.80 5.15 -9.50
N PHE A 66 10.73 4.35 -9.48
CA PHE A 66 9.51 4.62 -10.25
C PHE A 66 8.88 5.95 -9.89
N TYR A 67 8.77 6.26 -8.58
CA TYR A 67 8.25 7.54 -8.14
C TYR A 67 9.18 8.72 -8.46
N LYS A 68 10.49 8.57 -8.29
CA LYS A 68 11.48 9.57 -8.71
C LYS A 68 11.41 9.87 -10.21
N ASP A 69 11.18 8.84 -11.04
CA ASP A 69 11.06 9.02 -12.49
C ASP A 69 9.79 9.76 -12.88
N ILE A 70 8.68 9.55 -12.16
CA ILE A 70 7.46 10.35 -12.33
C ILE A 70 7.69 11.79 -11.86
N GLN A 71 8.30 11.97 -10.69
CA GLN A 71 8.55 13.28 -10.10
C GLN A 71 9.46 14.16 -10.97
N SER A 72 10.52 13.56 -11.53
CA SER A 72 11.46 14.26 -12.44
C SER A 72 10.94 14.43 -13.86
N GLY A 73 9.79 13.85 -14.21
CA GLY A 73 9.23 13.88 -15.56
C GLY A 73 9.90 12.93 -16.55
N ARG A 74 10.90 12.13 -16.13
CA ARG A 74 11.48 11.03 -16.94
C ARG A 74 10.42 10.04 -17.40
N ILE A 75 9.41 9.81 -16.56
CA ILE A 75 8.19 9.11 -16.90
C ILE A 75 7.01 10.06 -16.79
N ASN A 76 6.19 10.10 -17.84
CA ASN A 76 4.95 10.86 -17.87
C ASN A 76 3.83 10.03 -18.50
N SER A 77 2.62 10.58 -18.48
CA SER A 77 1.42 9.92 -18.99
C SER A 77 1.48 9.58 -20.48
N ILE A 78 2.15 10.40 -21.29
CA ILE A 78 2.31 10.19 -22.74
C ILE A 78 3.27 9.01 -22.97
N GLY A 79 4.47 9.05 -22.38
CA GLY A 79 5.45 7.98 -22.52
C GLY A 79 4.95 6.63 -22.01
N VAL A 80 4.18 6.62 -20.91
CA VAL A 80 3.53 5.41 -20.42
C VAL A 80 2.48 4.87 -21.40
N ARG A 81 1.71 5.74 -22.05
CA ARG A 81 0.72 5.31 -23.04
C ARG A 81 1.42 4.65 -24.22
N GLU A 82 2.41 5.32 -24.81
CA GLU A 82 3.16 4.83 -25.96
C GLU A 82 3.81 3.49 -25.65
N PHE A 83 4.55 3.43 -24.54
CA PHE A 83 5.21 2.22 -24.09
C PHE A 83 4.24 1.06 -23.86
N LEU A 84 3.18 1.25 -23.05
CA LEU A 84 2.25 0.16 -22.77
C LEU A 84 1.46 -0.28 -24.00
N SER A 85 1.21 0.61 -24.96
CA SER A 85 0.55 0.26 -26.22
C SER A 85 1.45 -0.61 -27.08
N GLU A 86 2.71 -0.21 -27.26
CA GLU A 86 3.69 -0.95 -28.05
C GLU A 86 4.03 -2.30 -27.42
N GLN A 87 4.41 -2.31 -26.14
CA GLN A 87 4.78 -3.53 -25.43
C GLN A 87 3.56 -4.45 -25.21
N GLY A 88 2.38 -3.87 -25.06
CA GLY A 88 1.11 -4.61 -24.99
C GLY A 88 0.77 -5.32 -26.29
N ALA A 89 1.00 -4.68 -27.45
CA ALA A 89 0.81 -5.31 -28.75
C ALA A 89 1.80 -6.47 -28.98
N LYS A 90 3.08 -6.30 -28.59
CA LYS A 90 4.08 -7.37 -28.64
C LYS A 90 3.71 -8.54 -27.73
N LEU A 91 3.24 -8.26 -26.50
CA LEU A 91 2.74 -9.29 -25.59
C LEU A 91 1.55 -10.05 -26.18
N LEU A 92 0.64 -9.37 -26.87
CA LEU A 92 -0.51 -10.00 -27.52
C LEU A 92 -0.08 -10.91 -28.69
N ALA A 93 0.88 -10.47 -29.50
CA ALA A 93 1.33 -11.20 -30.68
C ALA A 93 2.24 -12.40 -30.35
N ILE A 94 3.15 -12.25 -29.39
CA ILE A 94 4.19 -13.24 -29.06
C ILE A 94 3.79 -14.10 -27.84
N GLY A 95 2.95 -13.57 -26.96
CA GLY A 95 2.47 -14.27 -25.77
C GLY A 95 3.50 -14.32 -24.62
N GLU A 96 3.44 -15.39 -23.83
CA GLU A 96 4.20 -15.54 -22.58
C GLU A 96 5.72 -15.43 -22.76
N ALA A 97 6.26 -15.84 -23.91
CA ALA A 97 7.70 -15.70 -24.21
C ALA A 97 8.16 -14.23 -24.14
N TYR A 98 7.33 -13.29 -24.64
CA TYR A 98 7.66 -11.87 -24.60
C TYR A 98 7.62 -11.29 -23.20
N PHE A 99 6.72 -11.77 -22.33
CA PHE A 99 6.74 -11.38 -20.93
C PHE A 99 8.09 -11.73 -20.28
N TYR A 100 8.62 -12.93 -20.54
CA TYR A 100 9.91 -13.34 -19.98
C TYR A 100 11.09 -12.61 -20.61
N GLU A 101 11.02 -12.21 -21.88
CA GLU A 101 12.00 -11.31 -22.50
C GLU A 101 12.05 -9.96 -21.76
N VAL A 102 10.89 -9.32 -21.53
CA VAL A 102 10.83 -8.05 -20.77
C VAL A 102 11.31 -8.26 -19.33
N ARG A 103 11.02 -9.41 -18.71
CA ARG A 103 11.51 -9.73 -17.36
C ARG A 103 13.03 -9.83 -17.31
N GLU A 104 13.64 -10.47 -18.28
CA GLU A 104 15.09 -10.57 -18.38
C GLU A 104 15.74 -9.21 -18.69
N ARG A 105 15.13 -8.42 -19.59
CA ARG A 105 15.54 -7.02 -19.85
C ARG A 105 15.55 -6.21 -18.56
N PHE A 106 14.46 -6.25 -17.80
CA PHE A 106 14.35 -5.57 -16.52
C PHE A 106 15.39 -6.05 -15.50
N ASN A 107 15.58 -7.37 -15.38
CA ASN A 107 16.53 -7.92 -14.42
C ASN A 107 17.99 -7.58 -14.74
N ASN A 108 18.32 -7.33 -16.01
CA ASN A 108 19.66 -6.97 -16.44
C ASN A 108 19.88 -5.46 -16.47
N ALA A 109 18.85 -4.68 -16.81
CA ALA A 109 18.87 -3.22 -16.87
C ALA A 109 17.55 -2.65 -16.32
N PRO A 110 17.41 -2.53 -14.99
CA PRO A 110 16.16 -2.10 -14.37
C PRO A 110 15.75 -0.70 -14.83
N ASN A 111 14.50 -0.59 -15.24
CA ASN A 111 13.88 0.70 -15.58
C ASN A 111 12.40 0.69 -15.17
N SER A 112 11.87 1.89 -14.96
CA SER A 112 10.56 2.09 -14.36
C SER A 112 9.38 1.76 -15.30
N LEU A 113 9.58 1.81 -16.62
CA LEU A 113 8.56 1.40 -17.60
C LEU A 113 8.42 -0.12 -17.66
N ASP A 114 9.54 -0.86 -17.69
CA ASP A 114 9.52 -2.32 -17.59
C ASP A 114 8.96 -2.78 -16.26
N PHE A 115 9.35 -2.13 -15.16
CA PHE A 115 8.79 -2.41 -13.85
C PHE A 115 7.27 -2.27 -13.84
N LEU A 116 6.74 -1.18 -14.41
CA LEU A 116 5.30 -0.96 -14.55
C LEU A 116 4.64 -2.05 -15.41
N PHE A 117 5.21 -2.39 -16.56
CA PHE A 117 4.69 -3.44 -17.43
C PHE A 117 4.64 -4.79 -16.72
N LEU A 118 5.73 -5.19 -16.05
CA LEU A 118 5.82 -6.45 -15.32
C LEU A 118 4.83 -6.47 -14.15
N ASN A 119 4.80 -5.45 -13.30
CA ASN A 119 3.84 -5.36 -12.21
C ASN A 119 2.39 -5.41 -12.70
N ARG A 120 2.11 -4.79 -13.86
CA ARG A 120 0.77 -4.77 -14.43
C ARG A 120 0.44 -6.02 -15.23
N SER A 121 1.36 -6.93 -15.52
CA SER A 121 1.12 -8.16 -16.30
C SER A 121 1.50 -9.46 -15.59
N CYS A 122 2.20 -9.40 -14.46
CA CYS A 122 2.55 -10.56 -13.64
C CYS A 122 1.35 -11.10 -12.83
N PHE A 123 1.48 -12.32 -12.32
CA PHE A 123 0.49 -12.97 -11.48
C PHE A 123 0.11 -12.10 -10.27
N ASN A 124 -1.17 -11.74 -10.19
CA ASN A 124 -1.79 -10.89 -9.16
C ASN A 124 -1.14 -9.50 -8.93
N GLY A 125 -0.19 -9.08 -9.76
CA GLY A 125 0.55 -7.84 -9.55
C GLY A 125 1.44 -7.87 -8.30
N VAL A 126 1.89 -9.05 -7.89
CA VAL A 126 2.81 -9.20 -6.77
C VAL A 126 4.19 -8.67 -7.18
N MET A 127 4.87 -8.01 -6.25
CA MET A 127 6.26 -7.59 -6.40
C MET A 127 7.14 -8.56 -5.61
N ARG A 128 7.79 -9.50 -6.30
CA ARG A 128 8.67 -10.47 -5.66
C ARG A 128 10.00 -10.54 -6.39
N PHE A 129 11.07 -10.49 -5.61
CA PHE A 129 12.44 -10.55 -6.05
C PHE A 129 13.13 -11.71 -5.35
N ASN A 130 14.02 -12.42 -6.04
CA ASN A 130 14.82 -13.47 -5.42
C ASN A 130 15.99 -12.88 -4.62
N ARG A 131 16.78 -13.74 -3.97
CA ARG A 131 17.98 -13.33 -3.20
C ARG A 131 19.03 -12.57 -4.01
N SER A 132 19.02 -12.70 -5.34
CA SER A 132 19.90 -11.95 -6.24
C SER A 132 19.29 -10.63 -6.70
N GLY A 133 18.16 -10.20 -6.10
CA GLY A 133 17.46 -8.96 -6.47
C GLY A 133 16.71 -9.05 -7.80
N ARG A 134 16.53 -10.23 -8.38
CA ARG A 134 15.87 -10.42 -9.69
C ARG A 134 14.39 -10.67 -9.54
N PHE A 135 13.57 -9.95 -10.31
CA PHE A 135 12.13 -10.15 -10.40
C PHE A 135 11.79 -11.57 -10.86
N ASN A 136 10.98 -12.29 -10.09
CA ASN A 136 10.73 -13.73 -10.29
C ASN A 136 9.24 -14.13 -10.27
N VAL A 137 8.33 -13.19 -10.55
CA VAL A 137 6.89 -13.48 -10.63
C VAL A 137 6.54 -13.97 -12.05
N PRO A 138 5.71 -15.01 -12.20
CA PRO A 138 5.28 -15.51 -13.51
C PRO A 138 4.24 -14.58 -14.18
N PHE A 139 4.01 -14.78 -15.48
CA PHE A 139 2.97 -14.08 -16.22
C PHE A 139 1.56 -14.43 -15.71
N CYS A 140 0.62 -13.48 -15.71
CA CYS A 140 -0.76 -13.73 -15.26
C CYS A 140 -1.63 -14.50 -16.26
N ARG A 141 -1.18 -14.67 -17.51
CA ARG A 141 -1.92 -15.33 -18.60
C ARG A 141 -3.32 -14.76 -18.87
N LYS A 142 -3.55 -13.49 -18.52
CA LYS A 142 -4.81 -12.80 -18.84
C LYS A 142 -4.78 -12.40 -20.32
N PRO A 143 -5.74 -12.84 -21.15
CA PRO A 143 -5.89 -12.37 -22.52
C PRO A 143 -6.05 -10.85 -22.57
N GLU A 144 -5.57 -10.23 -23.66
CA GLU A 144 -5.70 -8.78 -23.90
C GLU A 144 -5.26 -7.91 -22.71
N ARG A 145 -4.15 -8.30 -22.07
CA ARG A 145 -3.74 -7.73 -20.78
C ARG A 145 -3.66 -6.20 -20.78
N PHE A 146 -3.22 -5.61 -21.89
CA PHE A 146 -3.09 -4.17 -22.10
C PHE A 146 -4.11 -3.63 -23.11
N ALA A 147 -5.37 -4.04 -23.00
CA ALA A 147 -6.45 -3.41 -23.75
C ALA A 147 -6.50 -1.87 -23.52
N PRO A 148 -6.98 -1.06 -24.48
CA PRO A 148 -6.93 0.40 -24.43
C PRO A 148 -7.52 1.02 -23.15
N ALA A 149 -8.60 0.45 -22.61
CA ALA A 149 -9.22 0.89 -21.37
C ALA A 149 -8.30 0.70 -20.16
N TYR A 150 -7.55 -0.40 -20.12
CA TYR A 150 -6.62 -0.68 -19.03
C TYR A 150 -5.38 0.22 -19.09
N ILE A 151 -4.83 0.45 -20.29
CA ILE A 151 -3.76 1.43 -20.50
C ILE A 151 -4.22 2.81 -20.05
N THR A 152 -5.40 3.26 -20.49
CA THR A 152 -5.95 4.58 -20.13
C THR A 152 -6.10 4.74 -18.63
N LYS A 153 -6.54 3.70 -17.91
CA LYS A 153 -6.56 3.70 -16.44
C LYS A 153 -5.17 3.97 -15.85
N ILE A 154 -4.14 3.25 -16.31
CA ILE A 154 -2.77 3.39 -15.79
C ILE A 154 -2.21 4.79 -16.11
N VAL A 155 -2.45 5.28 -17.32
CA VAL A 155 -2.03 6.61 -17.78
C VAL A 155 -2.62 7.72 -16.90
N ASN A 156 -3.92 7.63 -16.57
CA ASN A 156 -4.58 8.61 -15.70
C ASN A 156 -4.01 8.57 -14.29
N GLN A 157 -3.63 7.40 -13.77
CA GLN A 157 -2.99 7.27 -12.46
C GLN A 157 -1.60 7.92 -12.43
N VAL A 158 -0.79 7.71 -13.47
CA VAL A 158 0.53 8.35 -13.61
C VAL A 158 0.38 9.87 -13.71
N GLN A 159 -0.57 10.35 -14.52
CA GLN A 159 -0.85 11.79 -14.65
C GLN A 159 -1.25 12.41 -13.31
N THR A 160 -2.10 11.72 -12.56
CA THR A 160 -2.58 12.20 -11.25
C THR A 160 -1.44 12.33 -10.26
N ILE A 161 -0.57 11.32 -10.17
CA ILE A 161 0.58 11.35 -9.27
C ILE A 161 1.55 12.45 -9.68
N SER A 162 1.88 12.57 -10.96
CA SER A 162 2.74 13.62 -11.49
C SER A 162 2.23 15.02 -11.09
N ARG A 163 0.91 15.25 -11.17
CA ARG A 163 0.29 16.49 -10.69
C ARG A 163 0.45 16.70 -9.17
N VAL A 164 0.29 15.66 -8.36
CA VAL A 164 0.42 15.75 -6.89
C VAL A 164 1.87 16.04 -6.50
N VAL A 165 2.82 15.28 -7.02
CA VAL A 165 4.24 15.38 -6.60
C VAL A 165 4.95 16.60 -7.18
N SER A 166 4.40 17.24 -8.23
CA SER A 166 5.00 18.44 -8.84
C SER A 166 4.71 19.73 -8.09
N VAL A 167 3.71 19.74 -7.22
CA VAL A 167 3.30 20.92 -6.43
C VAL A 167 3.58 20.78 -4.94
N SER A 168 4.24 19.69 -4.54
CA SER A 168 4.56 19.36 -3.15
C SER A 168 6.05 19.10 -2.96
N ASP A 169 6.55 19.36 -1.76
CA ASP A 169 7.93 19.08 -1.33
C ASP A 169 8.03 17.63 -0.85
N TRP A 170 8.02 16.71 -1.81
CA TRP A 170 8.08 15.28 -1.55
C TRP A 170 9.46 14.74 -1.85
N GLU A 171 10.00 13.96 -0.91
CA GLU A 171 11.21 13.21 -1.11
C GLU A 171 10.88 11.71 -1.14
N PHE A 172 11.34 11.03 -2.19
CA PHE A 172 11.34 9.58 -2.26
C PHE A 172 12.74 9.07 -1.95
N ARG A 173 12.88 8.13 -1.01
CA ARG A 173 14.20 7.65 -0.57
C ARG A 173 14.24 6.14 -0.42
N VAL A 174 15.31 5.52 -0.90
CA VAL A 174 15.60 4.12 -0.58
C VAL A 174 16.24 4.14 0.80
N ALA A 175 15.58 3.57 1.79
CA ALA A 175 16.07 3.55 3.16
C ALA A 175 15.49 2.35 3.92
N ASP A 176 16.26 1.85 4.90
CA ASP A 176 15.68 1.00 5.94
C ASP A 176 14.73 1.83 6.82
N PHE A 177 13.71 1.18 7.37
CA PHE A 177 12.74 1.89 8.20
C PHE A 177 13.41 2.54 9.42
N ARG A 178 14.43 1.90 10.00
CA ARG A 178 15.17 2.42 11.16
C ARG A 178 15.80 3.78 10.85
N GLU A 179 16.42 3.90 9.67
CA GLU A 179 17.03 5.14 9.20
C GLU A 179 15.97 6.23 8.98
N SER A 180 14.88 5.89 8.28
CA SER A 180 13.84 6.87 7.96
C SER A 180 13.12 7.39 9.20
N ILE A 181 12.79 6.52 10.16
CA ILE A 181 12.16 6.89 11.43
C ILE A 181 13.11 7.76 12.27
N ALA A 182 14.42 7.45 12.30
CA ALA A 182 15.40 8.25 13.02
C ALA A 182 15.53 9.70 12.50
N THR A 183 15.05 10.00 11.27
CA THR A 183 15.03 11.38 10.75
C THR A 183 13.79 12.18 11.16
N ALA A 184 12.82 11.56 11.83
CA ALA A 184 11.59 12.23 12.25
C ALA A 184 11.88 13.19 13.41
N VAL A 185 11.29 14.38 13.34
CA VAL A 185 11.48 15.44 14.35
C VAL A 185 10.14 15.87 14.93
N ALA A 186 10.18 16.62 16.04
CA ALA A 186 8.98 17.19 16.64
C ALA A 186 8.16 17.99 15.59
N GLY A 187 6.86 17.72 15.54
CA GLY A 187 5.94 18.27 14.55
C GLY A 187 5.68 17.37 13.34
N ASP A 188 6.57 16.43 13.02
CA ASP A 188 6.33 15.45 11.96
C ASP A 188 5.17 14.50 12.32
N VAL A 189 4.68 13.78 11.31
CA VAL A 189 3.77 12.65 11.48
C VAL A 189 4.37 11.44 10.79
N VAL A 190 4.52 10.35 11.52
CA VAL A 190 4.98 9.08 10.97
C VAL A 190 3.80 8.15 10.72
N TYR A 191 3.64 7.66 9.49
CA TYR A 191 2.70 6.59 9.17
C TYR A 191 3.45 5.31 8.79
N ALA A 192 3.36 4.31 9.65
CA ALA A 192 4.01 3.02 9.45
C ALA A 192 2.98 1.95 9.03
N ASP A 193 3.27 1.25 7.93
CA ASP A 193 2.51 0.09 7.46
C ASP A 193 3.50 -1.05 7.12
N PRO A 194 4.14 -1.65 8.12
CA PRO A 194 5.16 -2.67 7.90
C PRO A 194 4.56 -3.94 7.28
N PRO A 195 5.38 -4.80 6.66
CA PRO A 195 4.96 -6.16 6.33
C PRO A 195 4.49 -6.90 7.58
N TYR A 196 3.39 -7.65 7.50
CA TYR A 196 2.87 -8.36 8.68
C TYR A 196 3.66 -9.65 8.95
N ALA A 197 4.22 -9.76 10.16
CA ALA A 197 4.87 -10.97 10.65
C ALA A 197 3.97 -12.21 10.48
N GLY A 198 4.53 -13.31 9.96
CA GLY A 198 3.84 -14.61 9.88
C GLY A 198 2.83 -14.80 8.75
N ARG A 199 2.66 -13.85 7.81
CA ARG A 199 1.83 -14.04 6.59
C ARG A 199 2.58 -14.36 5.31
N HIS A 200 3.88 -14.10 5.29
CA HIS A 200 4.73 -14.45 4.16
C HIS A 200 5.58 -15.68 4.55
N THR A 201 5.08 -16.87 4.22
CA THR A 201 5.87 -18.12 4.27
C THR A 201 6.90 -18.22 3.14
N ASP A 202 7.12 -17.14 2.38
CA ASP A 202 8.05 -17.10 1.25
C ASP A 202 9.35 -16.38 1.67
N TYR A 203 10.20 -17.15 2.36
CA TYR A 203 11.66 -17.17 2.26
C TYR A 203 12.47 -15.85 2.05
N PHE A 204 13.18 -15.52 3.13
CA PHE A 204 14.53 -14.91 3.23
C PHE A 204 14.73 -13.40 3.04
N ASN A 205 13.67 -12.60 2.89
CA ASN A 205 13.64 -11.16 3.27
C ASN A 205 12.40 -10.91 4.15
N GLY A 206 12.21 -11.78 5.13
CA GLY A 206 11.02 -11.79 5.97
C GLY A 206 11.15 -10.77 7.08
N TRP A 207 10.10 -9.97 7.26
CA TRP A 207 9.89 -9.16 8.46
C TRP A 207 9.97 -10.08 9.70
N SER A 208 11.02 -9.90 10.49
CA SER A 208 11.35 -10.76 11.62
C SER A 208 10.74 -10.24 12.92
N GLU A 209 10.76 -11.06 13.97
CA GLU A 209 10.37 -10.61 15.31
C GLU A 209 11.29 -9.50 15.83
N LEU A 210 12.56 -9.46 15.40
CA LEU A 210 13.49 -8.37 15.70
C LEU A 210 13.09 -7.08 14.97
N ASP A 211 12.67 -7.16 13.71
CA ASP A 211 12.18 -5.99 12.97
C ASP A 211 10.91 -5.42 13.62
N GLU A 212 9.99 -6.29 14.06
CA GLU A 212 8.79 -5.89 14.78
C GLU A 212 9.13 -5.20 16.11
N ALA A 213 10.09 -5.73 16.87
CA ALA A 213 10.55 -5.15 18.13
C ALA A 213 11.24 -3.79 17.91
N ASP A 214 12.16 -3.70 16.96
CA ASP A 214 12.85 -2.46 16.61
C ASP A 214 11.86 -1.38 16.16
N LEU A 215 10.83 -1.75 15.37
CA LEU A 215 9.79 -0.82 14.96
C LEU A 215 9.00 -0.31 16.16
N ALA A 216 8.60 -1.20 17.07
CA ALA A 216 7.85 -0.83 18.27
C ALA A 216 8.65 0.14 19.16
N ASP A 217 9.92 -0.19 19.44
CA ASP A 217 10.80 0.64 20.28
C ASP A 217 11.04 2.02 19.64
N LEU A 218 11.30 2.05 18.33
CA LEU A 218 11.51 3.30 17.61
C LEU A 218 10.26 4.19 17.63
N LEU A 219 9.09 3.64 17.29
CA LEU A 219 7.84 4.39 17.29
C LEU A 219 7.45 4.88 18.69
N ALA A 220 7.65 4.06 19.72
CA ALA A 220 7.38 4.42 21.11
C ALA A 220 8.26 5.59 21.60
N SER A 221 9.47 5.71 21.05
CA SER A 221 10.43 6.78 21.39
C SER A 221 10.30 8.05 20.56
N LEU A 222 9.39 8.10 19.59
CA LEU A 222 9.29 9.23 18.67
C LEU A 222 8.92 10.54 19.38
N PRO A 223 9.57 11.67 19.03
CA PRO A 223 9.22 12.99 19.56
C PRO A 223 7.98 13.60 18.87
N CYS A 224 7.28 12.82 18.06
CA CYS A 224 6.22 13.27 17.17
C CYS A 224 5.07 12.27 17.13
N LYS A 225 4.00 12.62 16.42
CA LYS A 225 2.82 11.75 16.33
C LYS A 225 3.07 10.60 15.36
N PHE A 226 2.52 9.42 15.65
CA PHE A 226 2.54 8.30 14.71
C PHE A 226 1.19 7.63 14.55
N ILE A 227 1.01 6.99 13.40
CA ILE A 227 -0.08 6.06 13.09
C ILE A 227 0.56 4.78 12.56
N LEU A 228 0.31 3.66 13.23
CA LEU A 228 0.78 2.33 12.82
C LEU A 228 -0.41 1.50 12.35
N SER A 229 -0.34 0.99 11.11
CA SER A 229 -1.24 -0.05 10.60
C SER A 229 -0.66 -1.42 10.89
N THR A 230 -1.45 -2.28 11.53
CA THR A 230 -1.09 -3.69 11.76
C THR A 230 -2.32 -4.60 11.69
N TRP A 231 -2.13 -5.91 11.73
CA TRP A 231 -3.22 -6.85 11.93
C TRP A 231 -3.43 -7.07 13.43
N HIS A 232 -4.69 -7.16 13.84
CA HIS A 232 -5.08 -7.38 15.24
C HIS A 232 -5.39 -8.86 15.49
N SER A 233 -6.37 -9.41 14.76
CA SER A 233 -6.80 -10.79 14.92
C SER A 233 -7.56 -11.29 13.70
N ASN A 234 -7.73 -12.61 13.63
CA ASN A 234 -8.71 -13.27 12.78
C ASN A 234 -9.37 -14.40 13.59
N GLU A 235 -10.23 -15.20 12.96
CA GLU A 235 -10.91 -16.32 13.62
C GLU A 235 -9.96 -17.33 14.29
N PHE A 236 -8.72 -17.46 13.80
CA PHE A 236 -7.79 -18.50 14.22
C PHE A 236 -6.65 -18.01 15.11
N ARG A 237 -6.30 -16.72 15.05
CA ARG A 237 -5.08 -16.16 15.64
C ARG A 237 -5.28 -14.71 16.08
N THR A 238 -4.61 -14.35 17.16
CA THR A 238 -4.48 -12.97 17.64
C THR A 238 -3.03 -12.52 17.57
N ASN A 239 -2.80 -11.25 17.27
CA ASN A 239 -1.49 -10.65 17.25
C ASN A 239 -1.05 -10.29 18.68
N LEU A 240 -0.29 -11.18 19.31
CA LEU A 240 0.21 -10.98 20.67
C LEU A 240 1.15 -9.77 20.80
N GLN A 241 1.72 -9.27 19.69
CA GLN A 241 2.56 -8.07 19.71
C GLN A 241 1.75 -6.80 19.98
N VAL A 242 0.45 -6.80 19.64
CA VAL A 242 -0.44 -5.66 19.95
C VAL A 242 -0.52 -5.47 21.46
N GLU A 243 -0.85 -6.54 22.19
CA GLU A 243 -0.95 -6.52 23.65
C GLU A 243 0.41 -6.30 24.32
N LYS A 244 1.47 -6.93 23.80
CA LYS A 244 2.82 -6.82 24.38
C LYS A 244 3.39 -5.40 24.28
N ASN A 245 3.28 -4.76 23.12
CA ASN A 245 4.01 -3.52 22.83
C ASN A 245 3.15 -2.25 22.96
N TRP A 246 1.82 -2.38 22.93
CA TRP A 246 0.92 -1.21 22.79
C TRP A 246 -0.18 -1.15 23.84
N ALA A 247 -0.06 -1.88 24.96
CA ALA A 247 -1.04 -1.88 26.05
C ALA A 247 -0.91 -0.72 27.05
N SER A 248 0.12 0.12 26.94
CA SER A 248 0.28 1.30 27.79
C SER A 248 -0.78 2.36 27.47
N ASP A 249 -1.24 3.10 28.50
CA ASP A 249 -2.19 4.22 28.35
C ASP A 249 -1.70 5.36 27.44
N ASN A 250 -0.42 5.38 27.09
CA ASN A 250 0.16 6.32 26.12
C ASN A 250 -0.19 5.98 24.66
N PHE A 251 -0.76 4.80 24.41
CA PHE A 251 -1.13 4.34 23.08
C PHE A 251 -2.64 4.09 22.97
N HIS A 252 -3.18 4.33 21.78
CA HIS A 252 -4.58 4.12 21.47
C HIS A 252 -4.73 3.18 20.29
N VAL A 253 -5.46 2.08 20.49
CA VAL A 253 -5.69 1.03 19.51
C VAL A 253 -7.11 1.11 18.98
N PHE A 254 -7.26 1.32 17.67
CA PHE A 254 -8.54 1.35 16.96
C PHE A 254 -8.64 0.17 16.03
N THR A 255 -9.67 -0.66 16.17
CA THR A 255 -9.84 -1.86 15.33
C THR A 255 -10.91 -1.68 14.27
N LYS A 256 -10.65 -2.17 13.04
CA LYS A 256 -11.63 -2.16 11.94
C LYS A 256 -11.66 -3.50 11.22
N ALA A 257 -12.86 -4.03 11.01
CA ALA A 257 -13.06 -5.30 10.31
C ALA A 257 -12.79 -5.14 8.81
N HIS A 258 -11.99 -6.05 8.25
CA HIS A 258 -11.59 -6.03 6.86
C HIS A 258 -11.78 -7.40 6.21
N TYR A 259 -12.54 -7.45 5.11
CA TYR A 259 -12.72 -8.67 4.32
C TYR A 259 -11.68 -8.71 3.19
N TYR A 260 -10.78 -9.69 3.24
CA TYR A 260 -9.85 -9.98 2.15
C TYR A 260 -10.52 -10.89 1.13
N HIS A 261 -10.65 -10.44 -0.12
CA HIS A 261 -11.16 -11.27 -1.22
C HIS A 261 -10.04 -12.15 -1.81
N VAL A 262 -9.32 -12.89 -0.97
CA VAL A 262 -8.28 -13.83 -1.42
C VAL A 262 -8.65 -15.24 -0.97
N GLY A 263 -9.58 -15.84 -1.73
CA GLY A 263 -10.06 -17.21 -1.54
C GLY A 263 -10.95 -17.60 -2.72
N ALA A 264 -10.80 -18.82 -3.22
CA ALA A 264 -11.51 -19.34 -4.40
C ALA A 264 -13.02 -19.55 -4.15
N ALA A 265 -13.42 -19.72 -2.88
CA ALA A 265 -14.80 -19.84 -2.42
C ALA A 265 -15.12 -18.79 -1.33
N GLU A 266 -16.38 -18.37 -1.24
CA GLU A 266 -16.85 -17.34 -0.30
C GLU A 266 -16.77 -17.78 1.17
N GLU A 267 -16.87 -19.09 1.40
CA GLU A 267 -16.83 -19.77 2.71
C GLU A 267 -15.45 -19.75 3.38
N LEU A 268 -14.38 -19.49 2.61
CA LEU A 268 -12.99 -19.40 3.11
C LEU A 268 -12.57 -17.95 3.43
N ARG A 269 -13.49 -16.98 3.30
CA ARG A 269 -13.21 -15.56 3.51
C ARG A 269 -13.49 -15.16 4.96
N HIS A 270 -12.59 -15.53 5.85
CA HIS A 270 -12.68 -15.11 7.25
C HIS A 270 -12.31 -13.62 7.39
N PRO A 271 -13.09 -12.83 8.17
CA PRO A 271 -12.78 -11.43 8.41
C PRO A 271 -11.43 -11.31 9.13
N MET A 272 -10.65 -10.32 8.71
CA MET A 272 -9.37 -9.98 9.29
C MET A 272 -9.52 -8.63 9.98
N LEU A 273 -9.31 -8.58 11.29
CA LEU A 273 -9.39 -7.35 12.04
C LEU A 273 -8.05 -6.62 11.91
N GLU A 274 -8.08 -5.41 11.35
CA GLU A 274 -6.92 -4.52 11.28
C GLU A 274 -6.94 -3.60 12.49
N ALA A 275 -5.76 -3.21 12.97
CA ALA A 275 -5.58 -2.22 14.03
C ALA A 275 -4.82 -1.00 13.49
N LEU A 276 -5.30 0.18 13.87
CA LEU A 276 -4.59 1.45 13.78
C LEU A 276 -4.16 1.84 15.19
N ILE A 277 -2.86 1.98 15.42
CA ILE A 277 -2.27 2.31 16.72
C ILE A 277 -1.67 3.71 16.64
N THR A 278 -1.91 4.52 17.66
CA THR A 278 -1.45 5.93 17.72
C THR A 278 -0.93 6.28 19.11
N ASN A 279 -0.07 7.30 19.21
CA ASN A 279 0.35 7.91 20.48
C ASN A 279 -0.41 9.20 20.83
N PHE A 280 -1.60 9.38 20.25
CA PHE A 280 -2.46 10.52 20.50
C PHE A 280 -3.93 10.08 20.49
N GLY A 281 -4.75 10.71 21.34
CA GLY A 281 -6.18 10.41 21.36
C GLY A 281 -6.84 10.78 20.03
N TYR A 282 -7.69 9.90 19.53
CA TYR A 282 -8.56 10.16 18.38
C TYR A 282 -10.00 9.76 18.75
N HIS A 283 -10.93 10.69 18.59
CA HIS A 283 -12.35 10.43 18.79
C HIS A 283 -13.00 10.30 17.42
N GLU A 284 -13.42 9.08 17.06
CA GLU A 284 -14.22 8.86 15.86
C GLU A 284 -15.54 9.63 16.03
N ALA A 285 -15.88 10.49 15.07
CA ALA A 285 -17.17 11.19 15.09
C ALA A 285 -18.30 10.15 15.02
N VAL A 286 -18.93 9.90 16.17
CA VAL A 286 -19.89 8.80 16.46
C VAL A 286 -21.10 8.74 15.50
N GLY A 287 -21.34 9.75 14.66
CA GLY A 287 -22.61 9.92 13.94
C GLY A 287 -22.88 9.07 12.70
N MET A 288 -21.91 8.33 12.13
CA MET A 288 -22.11 7.63 10.84
C MET A 288 -21.93 6.12 10.85
N HIS A 289 -21.25 5.54 11.85
CA HIS A 289 -20.92 4.11 11.83
C HIS A 289 -22.01 3.22 12.44
N GLU A 290 -22.64 3.65 13.54
CA GLU A 290 -23.75 2.90 14.17
C GLU A 290 -24.95 2.77 13.22
N ALA A 291 -25.32 3.85 12.52
CA ALA A 291 -26.42 3.84 11.56
C ALA A 291 -26.15 2.87 10.38
N ARG A 292 -24.89 2.73 9.96
CA ARG A 292 -24.48 1.90 8.82
C ARG A 292 -24.27 0.44 9.21
N GLN A 293 -23.79 0.16 10.42
CA GLN A 293 -23.72 -1.21 10.94
C GLN A 293 -25.10 -1.74 11.30
N GLN A 294 -25.98 -0.92 11.91
CA GLN A 294 -27.37 -1.29 12.14
C GLN A 294 -28.11 -1.50 10.81
N SER A 295 -27.91 -0.65 9.80
CA SER A 295 -28.55 -0.86 8.49
C SER A 295 -28.10 -2.14 7.81
N LEU A 296 -26.80 -2.46 7.83
CA LEU A 296 -26.25 -3.69 7.24
C LEU A 296 -26.72 -4.95 8.00
N PHE A 297 -26.84 -4.88 9.32
CA PHE A 297 -27.37 -5.97 10.13
C PHE A 297 -28.87 -6.20 9.88
N VAL A 298 -29.65 -5.12 9.73
CA VAL A 298 -31.08 -5.18 9.40
C VAL A 298 -31.31 -5.68 7.97
N GLU A 299 -30.48 -5.29 7.01
CA GLU A 299 -30.55 -5.79 5.64
C GLU A 299 -30.20 -7.28 5.55
N GLN A 300 -29.20 -7.75 6.31
CA GLN A 300 -28.86 -9.18 6.39
C GLN A 300 -29.97 -10.01 7.08
N GLN A 301 -30.63 -9.47 8.10
CA GLN A 301 -31.78 -10.12 8.72
C GLN A 301 -33.00 -10.18 7.77
N ARG A 302 -33.26 -9.12 7.00
CA ARG A 302 -34.32 -9.11 5.97
C ARG A 302 -34.06 -10.11 4.85
N ALA A 303 -32.81 -10.22 4.39
CA ALA A 303 -32.43 -11.16 3.34
C ALA A 303 -32.63 -12.63 3.77
N ARG A 304 -32.42 -12.95 5.06
CA ARG A 304 -32.69 -14.29 5.62
C ARG A 304 -34.17 -14.61 5.81
N TYR A 305 -35.02 -13.60 6.00
CA TYR A 305 -36.46 -13.79 6.18
C TYR A 305 -37.23 -13.95 4.86
N LEU A 306 -36.67 -13.45 3.75
CA LEU A 306 -37.26 -13.54 2.42
C LEU A 306 -36.85 -14.80 1.64
N SER A 307 -36.03 -15.67 2.25
CA SER A 307 -35.53 -16.92 1.68
C SER A 307 -36.12 -18.18 2.32
N VAL A 308 -37.27 -18.06 3.00
CA VAL A 308 -38.06 -19.17 3.58
C VAL A 308 -39.47 -19.14 3.01
#